data_AF-A0A533VHK9-F1
#
_entry.id   AF-A0A533VHK9-F1
#
_cell.length_a   1.000
_cell.length_b   1.000
_cell.length_c   1.000
_cell.angle_alpha   90.00
_cell.angle_beta   90.00
_cell.angle_gamma   90.00
#
_symmetry.space_group_name_H-M   'P 1'
#
loop_
_entity.id
_entity.type
_entity.pdbx_description
1 polymer ?
#
loop_
_entity_poly.entity_id
_entity_poly.type
_entity_poly.pdbx_seq_one_letter_code
_entity_poly.pdbx_strand_id
1 'polypeptide(L)'
;MSVGEQVASETRRNFCAECLGDLFWDPENGEQVCGKCGTVSPSAPDLTVYVPQPRSRLESAAPFDPMKSIVERELNLSTLIDGNDIDARGKQLASNHELKQLRRLNTIVSWDSSNRRLARGLQEIERLSDLLGVNDAVAHRAYEIYQKSFSDDTFRARSLTAVAAASVFIACRDLEIARPSEEALRLRTNVNEKKFRHYYRNLLSNSQTVNIPNPVTYISRIASKARLSGKTERRAFEILDAVKGSAALAGKRPISIAAAALYLASLDTEGGATQLRIAAAAEVTPITIRKRSLEISTVLKESPKAASQ
;
A
#
# COMPACT_ATOMS: atom_id res chain seq x y z
N MET A 1 -17.10 24.40 -22.62
CA MET A 1 -16.03 25.26 -22.09
C MET A 1 -16.57 25.94 -20.84
N SER A 2 -16.43 25.31 -19.67
CA SER A 2 -16.73 25.93 -18.38
C SER A 2 -15.41 26.30 -17.73
N VAL A 3 -15.20 27.61 -17.60
CA VAL A 3 -14.05 28.22 -16.94
C VAL A 3 -14.16 27.88 -15.46
N GLY A 4 -13.35 26.91 -15.02
CA GLY A 4 -13.13 26.62 -13.61
C GLY A 4 -12.20 27.67 -13.05
N GLU A 5 -12.76 28.55 -12.23
CA GLU A 5 -12.09 29.64 -11.55
C GLU A 5 -11.01 29.06 -10.62
N GLN A 6 -9.74 29.26 -10.99
CA GLN A 6 -8.60 28.89 -10.17
C GLN A 6 -8.59 29.79 -8.94
N VAL A 7 -9.00 29.26 -7.79
CA VAL A 7 -8.75 29.90 -6.49
C VAL A 7 -7.24 29.89 -6.30
N ALA A 8 -6.61 31.03 -6.58
CA ALA A 8 -5.19 31.24 -6.38
C ALA A 8 -4.87 31.00 -4.90
N SER A 9 -4.04 29.99 -4.62
CA SER A 9 -3.43 29.81 -3.32
C SER A 9 -2.57 31.04 -3.01
N GLU A 10 -2.99 31.87 -2.07
CA GLU A 10 -2.18 32.99 -1.56
C GLU A 10 -0.83 32.43 -1.09
N THR A 11 0.22 32.84 -1.78
CA THR A 11 1.60 32.54 -1.45
C THR A 11 1.89 33.17 -0.08
N ARG A 12 2.05 32.34 0.96
CA ARG A 12 2.45 32.76 2.31
C ARG A 12 3.71 33.62 2.19
N ARG A 13 3.59 34.91 2.50
CA ARG A 13 4.73 35.84 2.51
C ARG A 13 5.56 35.56 3.76
N ASN A 14 6.68 34.86 3.60
CA ASN A 14 7.61 34.54 4.71
C ASN A 14 8.55 35.70 5.08
N PHE A 15 8.23 36.94 4.69
CA PHE A 15 9.08 38.11 4.89
C PHE A 15 8.32 39.21 5.62
N CYS A 16 9.01 39.92 6.51
CA CYS A 16 8.45 41.02 7.26
C CYS A 16 8.03 42.17 6.34
N ALA A 17 6.83 42.71 6.54
CA ALA A 17 6.29 43.83 5.76
C ALA A 17 7.07 45.14 5.97
N GLU A 18 7.76 45.29 7.10
CA GLU A 18 8.44 46.54 7.46
C GLU A 18 9.93 46.52 7.10
N CYS A 19 10.64 45.44 7.42
CA CYS A 19 12.09 45.37 7.27
C CYS A 19 12.57 44.28 6.29
N LEU A 20 11.65 43.59 5.60
CA LEU A 20 11.93 42.48 4.68
C LEU A 20 12.82 41.37 5.29
N GLY A 21 12.88 41.29 6.62
CA GLY A 21 13.60 40.27 7.36
C GLY A 21 12.82 38.96 7.43
N ASP A 22 13.52 37.88 7.75
CA ASP A 22 12.92 36.57 7.92
C ASP A 22 12.01 36.54 9.16
N LEU A 23 10.84 35.92 9.00
CA LEU A 23 9.89 35.66 10.07
C LEU A 23 10.19 34.29 10.68
N PHE A 24 10.28 34.23 12.00
CA PHE A 24 10.38 32.98 12.77
C PHE A 24 9.08 32.74 13.54
N TRP A 25 8.72 31.47 13.71
CA TRP A 25 7.54 31.07 14.47
C TRP A 25 7.90 30.93 15.94
N ASP A 26 7.17 31.63 16.81
CA ASP A 26 7.23 31.46 18.24
C ASP A 26 6.15 30.44 18.69
N PRO A 27 6.53 29.22 19.08
CA PRO A 27 5.59 28.18 19.48
C PRO A 27 4.90 28.44 20.83
N GLU A 28 5.45 29.31 21.69
CA GLU A 28 4.85 29.59 23.01
C GLU A 28 3.64 30.52 22.88
N ASN A 29 3.74 31.52 21.99
CA ASN A 29 2.69 32.52 21.78
C ASN A 29 1.82 32.24 20.55
N GLY A 30 2.27 31.37 19.64
CA GLY A 30 1.56 31.07 18.39
C GLY A 30 1.62 32.23 17.39
N GLU A 31 2.73 32.97 17.39
CA GLU A 31 2.92 34.18 16.59
C GLU A 31 4.11 34.05 15.64
N GLN A 32 4.09 34.80 14.52
CA GLN A 32 5.24 34.94 13.63
C GLN A 32 5.95 36.27 13.90
N VAL A 33 7.21 36.22 14.33
CA VAL A 33 7.97 37.40 14.73
C VAL A 33 9.15 37.61 13.79
N CYS A 34 9.47 38.86 13.44
CA CYS A 34 10.65 39.16 12.64
C CYS A 34 11.93 39.19 13.50
N GLY A 35 12.97 38.47 13.09
CA GLY A 35 14.27 38.44 13.77
C GLY A 35 15.04 39.76 13.73
N LYS A 36 14.72 40.66 12.79
CA LYS A 36 15.45 41.94 12.61
C LYS A 36 14.78 43.13 13.30
N CYS A 37 13.47 43.27 13.13
CA CYS A 37 12.74 44.45 13.62
C CYS A 37 11.74 44.15 14.74
N GLY A 38 11.52 42.88 15.10
CA GLY A 38 10.61 42.49 16.19
C GLY A 38 9.12 42.60 15.83
N THR A 39 8.79 43.01 14.60
CA THR A 39 7.41 43.12 14.13
C THR A 39 6.74 41.76 14.13
N VAL A 40 5.59 41.67 14.80
CA VAL A 40 4.72 40.49 14.79
C VAL A 40 3.83 40.55 13.56
N SER A 41 3.91 39.51 12.72
CA SER A 41 3.02 39.36 11.58
C SER A 41 1.61 39.01 12.08
N PRO A 42 0.55 39.68 11.61
CA PRO A 42 -0.83 39.29 11.86
C PRO A 42 -1.15 38.05 11.03
N SER A 43 -0.57 36.92 11.40
CA SER A 43 -0.84 35.65 10.73
C SER A 43 -2.24 35.20 11.13
N ALA A 44 -3.06 34.85 10.14
CA ALA A 44 -4.36 34.23 10.38
C ALA A 44 -4.17 33.06 11.37
N PRO A 45 -5.10 32.86 12.33
CA PRO A 45 -5.00 31.78 13.28
C PRO A 45 -4.77 30.49 12.51
N ASP A 46 -3.67 29.79 12.80
CA ASP A 46 -3.38 28.52 12.17
C ASP A 46 -4.45 27.54 12.68
N LEU A 47 -5.46 27.27 11.86
CA LEU A 47 -6.56 26.33 12.15
C LEU A 47 -6.05 24.89 12.41
N THR A 48 -4.74 24.68 12.34
CA THR A 48 -4.01 23.45 12.64
C THR A 48 -3.72 23.27 14.14
N VAL A 49 -3.82 24.31 14.97
CA VAL A 49 -3.54 24.20 16.42
C VAL A 49 -4.73 23.54 17.13
N TYR A 50 -4.70 22.22 17.18
CA TYR A 50 -5.59 21.42 18.00
C TYR A 50 -5.15 21.49 19.48
N VAL A 51 -5.95 22.18 20.31
CA VAL A 51 -5.80 22.12 21.77
C VAL A 51 -6.60 20.90 22.28
N PRO A 52 -5.95 19.84 22.79
CA PRO A 52 -6.67 18.68 23.31
C PRO A 52 -7.48 19.09 24.56
N GLN A 53 -8.80 19.21 24.41
CA GLN A 53 -9.69 19.39 25.56
C GLN A 53 -9.73 18.09 26.38
N PRO A 54 -9.87 18.17 27.72
CA PRO A 54 -9.95 16.99 28.57
C PRO A 54 -11.11 16.09 28.14
N ARG A 55 -10.84 14.77 28.15
CA ARG A 55 -11.59 13.64 27.57
C ARG A 55 -13.03 13.42 28.08
N SER A 56 -13.73 14.45 28.52
CA SER A 56 -15.11 14.36 29.01
C SER A 56 -16.08 15.00 28.02
N ARG A 57 -16.71 14.12 27.23
CA ARG A 57 -18.10 14.24 26.69
C ARG A 57 -18.34 15.09 25.43
N LEU A 58 -17.32 15.46 24.67
CA LEU A 58 -17.46 16.11 23.35
C LEU A 58 -16.42 15.56 22.36
N GLU A 59 -16.55 14.30 21.94
CA GLU A 59 -15.82 13.80 20.76
C GLU A 59 -16.33 14.42 19.44
N SER A 60 -17.28 15.35 19.49
CA SER A 60 -17.97 15.92 18.32
C SER A 60 -17.66 17.39 18.01
N ALA A 61 -16.73 18.04 18.74
CA ALA A 61 -16.41 19.46 18.52
C ALA A 61 -15.13 19.69 17.71
N ALA A 62 -14.50 18.63 17.18
CA ALA A 62 -13.52 18.83 16.12
C ALA A 62 -14.29 19.31 14.86
N PRO A 63 -13.91 20.42 14.21
CA PRO A 63 -14.48 20.82 12.93
C PRO A 63 -14.35 19.73 11.84
N PHE A 64 -13.48 18.75 12.09
CA PHE A 64 -13.24 17.59 11.27
C PHE A 64 -13.23 16.33 12.15
N ASP A 65 -14.11 15.37 11.87
CA ASP A 65 -13.93 13.99 12.35
C ASP A 65 -12.71 13.44 11.60
N PRO A 66 -11.61 13.07 12.27
CA PRO A 66 -10.47 12.49 11.59
C PRO A 66 -10.94 11.20 10.91
N MET A 67 -11.05 11.23 9.58
CA MET A 67 -11.44 10.09 8.75
C MET A 67 -10.65 8.85 9.21
N LYS A 68 -11.37 7.87 9.78
CA LYS A 68 -10.80 6.78 10.57
C LYS A 68 -10.24 5.69 9.66
N SER A 69 -10.86 5.50 8.50
CA SER A 69 -10.40 4.54 7.49
C SER A 69 -9.73 5.25 6.32
N ILE A 70 -8.83 4.52 5.66
CA ILE A 70 -8.24 4.95 4.39
C ILE A 70 -9.34 5.19 3.34
N VAL A 71 -10.39 4.38 3.41
CA VAL A 71 -11.58 4.45 2.56
C VAL A 71 -12.28 5.81 2.67
N GLU A 72 -12.42 6.33 3.89
CA GLU A 72 -13.05 7.61 4.18
C GLU A 72 -12.21 8.83 3.79
N ARG A 73 -10.88 8.71 3.82
CA ARG A 73 -9.97 9.78 3.35
C ARG A 73 -9.98 9.93 1.84
N GLU A 74 -10.05 8.79 1.15
CA GLU A 74 -9.86 8.69 -0.29
C GLU A 74 -11.17 8.80 -1.07
N LEU A 75 -12.29 8.38 -0.47
CA LEU A 75 -13.61 8.73 -0.97
C LEU A 75 -13.96 10.11 -0.40
N ASN A 76 -14.19 11.10 -1.26
CA ASN A 76 -14.82 12.37 -0.89
C ASN A 76 -16.27 12.12 -0.44
N LEU A 77 -16.45 11.47 0.71
CA LEU A 77 -17.75 11.08 1.23
C LEU A 77 -18.52 12.33 1.59
N SER A 78 -19.71 12.45 1.03
CA SER A 78 -20.70 13.42 1.49
C SER A 78 -21.12 13.11 2.94
N THR A 79 -21.49 14.13 3.69
CA THR A 79 -22.07 13.99 5.02
C THR A 79 -23.27 13.03 5.05
N LEU A 80 -23.34 12.15 6.05
CA LEU A 80 -24.46 11.23 6.25
C LEU A 80 -25.41 11.74 7.33
N ILE A 81 -26.71 11.77 7.03
CA ILE A 81 -27.75 12.03 8.03
C ILE A 81 -27.94 10.75 8.85
N ASP A 82 -27.49 10.79 10.10
CA ASP A 82 -27.56 9.69 11.06
C ASP A 82 -29.01 9.37 11.50
N GLY A 83 -29.21 8.15 12.01
CA GLY A 83 -30.46 7.57 12.49
C GLY A 83 -30.80 7.87 13.95
N ASN A 84 -29.93 8.53 14.72
CA ASN A 84 -30.13 8.71 16.16
C ASN A 84 -31.32 9.62 16.52
N ASP A 85 -31.80 10.45 15.58
CA ASP A 85 -32.97 11.32 15.78
C ASP A 85 -32.82 12.21 17.04
N ILE A 86 -31.65 12.80 17.25
CA ILE A 86 -31.35 13.70 18.38
C ILE A 86 -31.11 15.11 17.84
N ASP A 87 -31.75 16.12 18.44
CA ASP A 87 -31.50 17.52 18.10
C ASP A 87 -30.16 18.03 18.67
N ALA A 88 -29.75 19.24 18.26
CA ALA A 88 -28.52 19.87 18.75
C ALA A 88 -28.51 20.12 20.27
N ARG A 89 -29.66 20.03 20.94
CA ARG A 89 -29.84 20.20 22.39
C ARG A 89 -29.90 18.85 23.13
N GLY A 90 -29.72 17.72 22.43
CA GLY A 90 -29.74 16.39 23.02
C GLY A 90 -31.14 15.80 23.22
N LYS A 91 -32.19 16.40 22.65
CA LYS A 91 -33.58 15.93 22.76
C LYS A 91 -33.91 14.93 21.66
N GLN A 92 -34.60 13.86 22.02
CA GLN A 92 -35.13 12.88 21.06
C GLN A 92 -36.22 13.52 20.18
N LEU A 93 -36.01 13.48 18.88
CA LEU A 93 -36.98 13.86 17.87
C LEU A 93 -37.99 12.72 17.68
N ALA A 94 -39.25 13.08 17.49
CA ALA A 94 -40.26 12.10 17.11
C ALA A 94 -39.98 11.57 15.70
N SER A 95 -40.32 10.30 15.45
CA SER A 95 -40.18 9.70 14.12
C SER A 95 -41.00 10.47 13.08
N ASN A 96 -40.34 11.31 12.30
CA ASN A 96 -40.96 12.08 11.22
C ASN A 96 -40.71 11.39 9.86
N HIS A 97 -41.77 11.27 9.05
CA HIS A 97 -41.69 10.75 7.68
C HIS A 97 -40.75 11.60 6.81
N GLU A 98 -40.73 12.93 6.99
CA GLU A 98 -39.86 13.84 6.25
C GLU A 98 -38.37 13.56 6.52
N LEU A 99 -38.01 13.31 7.79
CA LEU A 99 -36.64 12.91 8.17
C LEU A 99 -36.22 11.59 7.53
N LYS A 100 -37.13 10.60 7.47
CA LYS A 100 -36.88 9.33 6.76
C LYS A 100 -36.71 9.56 5.26
N GLN A 101 -37.50 10.45 4.66
CA GLN A 101 -37.39 10.81 3.26
C GLN A 101 -36.06 11.53 2.97
N LEU A 102 -35.66 12.47 3.81
CA LEU A 102 -34.36 13.15 3.72
C LEU A 102 -33.20 12.17 3.82
N ARG A 103 -33.23 11.20 4.75
CA ARG A 103 -32.22 10.12 4.84
C ARG A 103 -32.14 9.29 3.57
N ARG A 104 -33.31 8.94 2.99
CA ARG A 104 -33.38 8.19 1.74
C ARG A 104 -32.76 8.98 0.60
N LEU A 105 -33.11 10.27 0.46
CA LEU A 105 -32.56 11.15 -0.57
C LEU A 105 -31.07 11.37 -0.40
N ASN A 106 -30.61 11.61 0.83
CA ASN A 106 -29.19 11.71 1.15
C ASN A 106 -28.44 10.45 0.70
N THR A 107 -28.92 9.26 1.08
CA THR A 107 -28.31 7.98 0.66
C THR A 107 -28.25 7.80 -0.87
N ILE A 108 -29.24 8.33 -1.61
CA ILE A 108 -29.28 8.25 -3.07
C ILE A 108 -28.24 9.19 -3.69
N VAL A 109 -28.17 10.44 -3.23
CA VAL A 109 -27.26 11.47 -3.77
C VAL A 109 -25.81 11.21 -3.35
N SER A 110 -25.59 10.82 -2.10
CA SER A 110 -24.27 10.52 -1.53
C SER A 110 -23.55 9.36 -2.24
N TRP A 111 -24.33 8.40 -2.77
CA TRP A 111 -23.79 7.14 -3.26
C TRP A 111 -24.21 6.89 -4.71
N ASP A 112 -23.50 7.50 -5.66
CA ASP A 112 -23.55 7.05 -7.05
C ASP A 112 -23.12 5.57 -7.16
N SER A 113 -23.67 4.88 -8.17
CA SER A 113 -23.27 3.55 -8.60
C SER A 113 -21.76 3.38 -8.74
N SER A 114 -21.01 4.39 -9.19
CA SER A 114 -19.55 4.36 -9.26
C SER A 114 -18.92 4.36 -7.86
N ASN A 115 -19.32 5.31 -7.00
CA ASN A 115 -18.82 5.41 -5.61
C ASN A 115 -19.14 4.16 -4.78
N ARG A 116 -20.33 3.57 -4.95
CA ARG A 116 -20.69 2.29 -4.30
C ARG A 116 -19.77 1.15 -4.72
N ARG A 117 -19.42 1.09 -6.01
CA ARG A 117 -18.50 0.06 -6.52
C ARG A 117 -17.09 0.28 -5.99
N LEU A 118 -16.64 1.53 -5.96
CA LEU A 118 -15.33 1.91 -5.44
C LEU A 118 -15.20 1.53 -3.96
N ALA A 119 -16.17 1.94 -3.14
CA ALA A 119 -16.21 1.60 -1.71
C ALA A 119 -16.22 0.08 -1.43
N ARG A 120 -16.99 -0.70 -2.19
CA ARG A 120 -16.96 -2.18 -2.08
C ARG A 120 -15.60 -2.75 -2.43
N GLY A 121 -14.92 -2.18 -3.41
CA GLY A 121 -13.55 -2.55 -3.76
C GLY A 121 -12.57 -2.23 -2.66
N LEU A 122 -12.70 -1.05 -2.05
CA LEU A 122 -11.86 -0.62 -0.94
C LEU A 122 -12.03 -1.54 0.28
N GLN A 123 -13.27 -1.89 0.64
CA GLN A 123 -13.55 -2.85 1.71
C GLN A 123 -12.92 -4.23 1.42
N GLU A 124 -12.93 -4.66 0.17
CA GLU A 124 -12.30 -5.93 -0.21
C GLU A 124 -10.77 -5.87 -0.14
N ILE A 125 -10.16 -4.74 -0.52
CA ILE A 125 -8.71 -4.52 -0.37
C ILE A 125 -8.31 -4.52 1.10
N GLU A 126 -9.09 -3.87 1.97
CA GLU A 126 -8.86 -3.86 3.44
C GLU A 126 -8.92 -5.29 3.99
N ARG A 127 -10.00 -6.02 3.69
CA ARG A 127 -10.18 -7.43 4.07
C ARG A 127 -9.02 -8.31 3.60
N LEU A 128 -8.53 -8.11 2.38
CA LEU A 128 -7.39 -8.85 1.83
C LEU A 128 -6.07 -8.46 2.48
N SER A 129 -5.90 -7.19 2.82
CA SER A 129 -4.70 -6.67 3.49
C SER A 129 -4.57 -7.25 4.89
N ASP A 130 -5.67 -7.27 5.64
CA ASP A 130 -5.76 -7.90 6.97
C ASP A 130 -5.45 -9.40 6.90
N LEU A 131 -6.06 -10.10 5.94
CA LEU A 131 -5.86 -11.54 5.77
C LEU A 131 -4.40 -11.88 5.41
N LEU A 132 -3.72 -10.99 4.66
CA LEU A 132 -2.32 -11.14 4.30
C LEU A 132 -1.37 -10.71 5.42
N GLY A 133 -1.85 -9.94 6.39
CA GLY A 133 -1.03 -9.28 7.42
C GLY A 133 -0.01 -8.32 6.80
N VAL A 134 -0.43 -7.55 5.79
CA VAL A 134 0.42 -6.52 5.17
C VAL A 134 0.22 -5.17 5.85
N ASN A 135 1.23 -4.31 5.78
CA ASN A 135 1.18 -2.97 6.36
C ASN A 135 0.18 -2.06 5.62
N ASP A 136 -0.35 -1.04 6.31
CA ASP A 136 -1.28 -0.04 5.77
C ASP A 136 -0.71 0.67 4.54
N ALA A 137 0.61 0.84 4.45
CA ALA A 137 1.27 1.38 3.26
C ALA A 137 0.94 0.57 1.98
N VAL A 138 0.78 -0.75 2.11
CA VAL A 138 0.39 -1.63 1.00
C VAL A 138 -1.07 -1.44 0.65
N ALA A 139 -1.94 -1.32 1.66
CA ALA A 139 -3.36 -1.05 1.45
C ALA A 139 -3.54 0.29 0.74
N HIS A 140 -2.90 1.35 1.22
CA HIS A 140 -2.82 2.67 0.59
C HIS A 140 -2.41 2.59 -0.88
N ARG A 141 -1.28 1.93 -1.16
CA ARG A 141 -0.81 1.78 -2.53
C ARG A 141 -1.78 0.97 -3.40
N ALA A 142 -2.39 -0.07 -2.85
CA ALA A 142 -3.39 -0.88 -3.56
C ALA A 142 -4.62 -0.05 -3.90
N TYR A 143 -5.04 0.87 -3.02
CA TYR A 143 -6.15 1.78 -3.28
C TYR A 143 -5.85 2.76 -4.40
N GLU A 144 -4.65 3.37 -4.43
CA GLU A 144 -4.25 4.25 -5.54
C GLU A 144 -4.32 3.53 -6.89
N ILE A 145 -3.80 2.29 -6.96
CA ILE A 145 -3.83 1.47 -8.17
C ILE A 145 -5.28 1.15 -8.55
N TYR A 146 -6.10 0.79 -7.57
CA TYR A 146 -7.50 0.47 -7.77
C TYR A 146 -8.28 1.68 -8.30
N GLN A 147 -8.13 2.86 -7.69
CA GLN A 147 -8.78 4.09 -8.15
C GLN A 147 -8.38 4.47 -9.58
N LYS A 148 -7.08 4.43 -9.89
CA LYS A 148 -6.58 4.69 -11.26
C LYS A 148 -7.20 3.76 -12.28
N SER A 149 -7.38 2.49 -11.92
CA SER A 149 -8.06 1.53 -12.81
C SER A 149 -9.54 1.84 -13.05
N PHE A 150 -10.19 2.57 -12.14
CA PHE A 150 -11.59 2.98 -12.28
C PHE A 150 -11.75 4.28 -13.06
N SER A 151 -10.76 5.18 -13.04
CA SER A 151 -10.74 6.37 -13.89
C SER A 151 -10.42 6.05 -15.35
N ASP A 152 -9.75 4.93 -15.62
CA ASP A 152 -9.39 4.49 -16.96
C ASP A 152 -10.61 3.88 -17.69
N ASP A 153 -11.15 4.58 -18.69
CA ASP A 153 -12.29 4.12 -19.51
C ASP A 153 -12.03 2.80 -20.26
N THR A 154 -10.76 2.44 -20.47
CA THR A 154 -10.34 1.19 -21.13
C THR A 154 -10.52 -0.03 -20.22
N PHE A 155 -10.54 0.17 -18.90
CA PHE A 155 -10.54 -0.90 -17.92
C PHE A 155 -11.96 -1.15 -17.38
N ARG A 156 -12.72 -2.03 -18.04
CA ARG A 156 -14.05 -2.44 -17.55
C ARG A 156 -13.98 -3.69 -16.67
N ALA A 157 -13.85 -3.48 -15.37
CA ALA A 157 -13.90 -4.54 -14.37
C ALA A 157 -15.31 -5.15 -14.25
N ARG A 158 -15.43 -6.46 -14.54
CA ARG A 158 -16.66 -7.25 -14.25
C ARG A 158 -16.63 -7.91 -12.87
N SER A 159 -15.44 -8.03 -12.25
CA SER A 159 -15.25 -8.71 -10.97
C SER A 159 -14.47 -7.83 -10.00
N LEU A 160 -15.18 -7.15 -9.10
CA LEU A 160 -14.59 -6.24 -8.11
C LEU A 160 -13.52 -6.94 -7.26
N THR A 161 -13.82 -8.15 -6.78
CA THR A 161 -12.92 -8.96 -5.96
C THR A 161 -11.61 -9.33 -6.67
N ALA A 162 -11.68 -9.61 -7.97
CA ALA A 162 -10.51 -9.99 -8.74
C ALA A 162 -9.59 -8.78 -8.99
N VAL A 163 -10.18 -7.59 -9.19
CA VAL A 163 -9.42 -6.33 -9.37
C VAL A 163 -8.83 -5.87 -8.04
N ALA A 164 -9.58 -5.95 -6.95
CA ALA A 164 -9.09 -5.67 -5.60
C ALA A 164 -7.88 -6.56 -5.28
N ALA A 165 -8.01 -7.88 -5.45
CA ALA A 165 -6.90 -8.80 -5.27
C ALA A 165 -5.71 -8.46 -6.17
N ALA A 166 -5.93 -8.23 -7.47
CA ALA A 166 -4.84 -7.87 -8.38
C ALA A 166 -4.12 -6.59 -7.93
N SER A 167 -4.85 -5.57 -7.46
CA SER A 167 -4.29 -4.31 -6.98
C SER A 167 -3.42 -4.50 -5.74
N VAL A 168 -3.84 -5.34 -4.78
CA VAL A 168 -3.05 -5.67 -3.58
C VAL A 168 -1.73 -6.37 -3.94
N PHE A 169 -1.76 -7.33 -4.87
CA PHE A 169 -0.54 -8.03 -5.27
C PHE A 169 0.41 -7.18 -6.12
N ILE A 170 -0.12 -6.20 -6.86
CA ILE A 170 0.71 -5.19 -7.55
C ILE A 170 1.30 -4.23 -6.52
N ALA A 171 0.54 -3.78 -5.52
CA ALA A 171 1.06 -2.95 -4.44
C ALA A 171 2.18 -3.66 -3.63
N CYS A 172 2.01 -4.95 -3.34
CA CYS A 172 3.07 -5.76 -2.73
C CYS A 172 4.33 -5.75 -3.60
N ARG A 173 4.19 -5.78 -4.92
CA ARG A 173 5.31 -5.77 -5.86
C ARG A 173 5.99 -4.41 -5.94
N ASP A 174 5.22 -3.33 -5.97
CA ASP A 174 5.73 -1.95 -5.96
C ASP A 174 6.55 -1.65 -4.71
N LEU A 175 6.13 -2.18 -3.56
CA LEU A 175 6.80 -2.01 -2.26
C LEU A 175 7.83 -3.12 -1.95
N GLU A 176 8.19 -3.93 -2.94
CA GLU A 176 9.19 -5.01 -2.83
C GLU A 176 8.90 -6.06 -1.73
N ILE A 177 7.63 -6.24 -1.37
CA ILE A 177 7.19 -7.23 -0.39
C ILE A 177 7.05 -8.59 -1.07
N ALA A 178 7.73 -9.59 -0.52
CA ALA A 178 7.82 -10.95 -1.07
C ALA A 178 6.50 -11.75 -0.95
N ARG A 179 5.50 -11.39 -1.75
CA ARG A 179 4.23 -12.13 -1.88
C ARG A 179 4.06 -12.65 -3.31
N PRO A 180 4.12 -13.98 -3.53
CA PRO A 180 3.84 -14.53 -4.84
C PRO A 180 2.36 -14.33 -5.19
N SER A 181 2.07 -14.01 -6.45
CA SER A 181 0.70 -13.83 -6.95
C SER A 181 -0.18 -15.08 -6.82
N GLU A 182 0.44 -16.27 -6.71
CA GLU A 182 -0.27 -17.54 -6.48
C GLU A 182 -0.88 -17.62 -5.06
N GLU A 183 -0.36 -16.85 -4.10
CA GLU A 183 -0.89 -16.77 -2.74
C GLU A 183 -2.32 -16.21 -2.76
N ALA A 184 -2.64 -15.30 -3.71
CA ALA A 184 -3.98 -14.75 -3.93
C ALA A 184 -5.08 -15.81 -4.11
N LEU A 185 -4.73 -16.88 -4.83
CA LEU A 185 -5.63 -17.95 -5.21
C LEU A 185 -5.92 -18.90 -4.03
N ARG A 186 -5.00 -18.95 -3.05
CA ARG A 186 -5.10 -19.83 -1.88
C ARG A 186 -5.91 -19.24 -0.75
N LEU A 187 -5.98 -17.92 -0.66
CA LEU A 187 -6.69 -17.17 0.37
C LEU A 187 -8.23 -17.32 0.32
N ARG A 188 -8.75 -18.35 -0.39
CA ARG A 188 -10.18 -18.65 -0.59
C ARG A 188 -10.98 -17.40 -0.94
N THR A 189 -10.41 -16.53 -1.76
CA THR A 189 -11.01 -15.23 -2.13
C THR A 189 -12.24 -15.38 -3.03
N ASN A 190 -12.73 -16.59 -3.31
CA ASN A 190 -13.72 -16.91 -4.34
C ASN A 190 -13.40 -16.28 -5.71
N VAL A 191 -12.14 -15.88 -5.93
CA VAL A 191 -11.70 -15.27 -7.17
C VAL A 191 -11.36 -16.37 -8.16
N ASN A 192 -11.99 -16.32 -9.33
CA ASN A 192 -11.64 -17.19 -10.43
C ASN A 192 -10.22 -16.86 -10.91
N GLU A 193 -9.33 -17.85 -10.92
CA GLU A 193 -7.92 -17.71 -11.30
C GLU A 193 -7.72 -17.04 -12.67
N LYS A 194 -8.56 -17.38 -13.66
CA LYS A 194 -8.47 -16.78 -14.99
C LYS A 194 -8.75 -15.27 -14.95
N LYS A 195 -9.73 -14.85 -14.14
CA LYS A 195 -10.09 -13.43 -13.96
C LYS A 195 -8.99 -12.69 -13.21
N PHE A 196 -8.45 -13.27 -12.13
CA PHE A 196 -7.33 -12.69 -11.40
C PHE A 196 -6.13 -12.43 -12.31
N ARG A 197 -5.67 -13.46 -13.05
CA ARG A 197 -4.52 -13.34 -13.96
C ARG A 197 -4.76 -12.33 -15.08
N HIS A 198 -6.00 -12.25 -15.60
CA HIS A 198 -6.38 -11.27 -16.61
C HIS A 198 -6.25 -9.84 -16.08
N TYR A 199 -6.88 -9.54 -14.93
CA TYR A 199 -6.82 -8.21 -14.34
C TYR A 199 -5.42 -7.84 -13.84
N TYR A 200 -4.69 -8.79 -13.26
CA TYR A 200 -3.30 -8.58 -12.85
C TYR A 200 -2.41 -8.17 -14.03
N ARG A 201 -2.56 -8.79 -15.20
CA ARG A 201 -1.80 -8.40 -16.41
C ARG A 201 -2.21 -7.04 -16.96
N ASN A 202 -3.51 -6.76 -17.03
CA ASN A 202 -4.00 -5.47 -17.54
C ASN A 202 -3.61 -4.31 -16.63
N LEU A 203 -3.67 -4.49 -15.31
CA LEU A 203 -3.23 -3.47 -14.37
C LEU A 203 -1.71 -3.26 -14.46
N LEU A 204 -0.94 -4.33 -14.64
CA LEU A 204 0.51 -4.23 -14.86
C LEU A 204 0.87 -3.55 -16.18
N SER A 205 0.10 -3.72 -17.25
CA SER A 205 0.36 -3.02 -18.52
C SER A 205 0.08 -1.52 -18.42
N ASN A 206 -0.85 -1.12 -17.54
CA ASN A 206 -1.20 0.27 -17.34
C ASN A 206 -0.26 0.96 -16.34
N SER A 207 0.38 0.22 -15.44
CA SER A 207 1.40 0.76 -14.53
C SER A 207 2.70 1.04 -15.30
N GLN A 208 3.10 2.31 -15.39
CA GLN A 208 4.30 2.75 -16.13
C GLN A 208 5.63 2.23 -15.54
N THR A 209 5.63 1.63 -14.35
CA THR A 209 6.85 1.19 -13.64
C THR A 209 6.75 -0.28 -13.21
N VAL A 210 6.91 -1.22 -14.14
CA VAL A 210 6.92 -2.65 -13.79
C VAL A 210 8.32 -3.07 -13.33
N ASN A 211 8.61 -2.95 -12.02
CA ASN A 211 9.86 -3.49 -11.47
C ASN A 211 9.79 -5.03 -11.42
N ILE A 212 10.83 -5.73 -11.85
CA ILE A 212 10.90 -7.19 -11.74
C ILE A 212 11.23 -7.52 -10.28
N PRO A 213 10.45 -8.38 -9.58
CA PRO A 213 10.72 -8.67 -8.18
C PRO A 213 12.13 -9.21 -8.01
N ASN A 214 12.90 -8.58 -7.13
CA ASN A 214 14.25 -9.02 -6.83
C ASN A 214 14.20 -10.39 -6.11
N PRO A 215 14.92 -11.43 -6.57
CA PRO A 215 14.96 -12.74 -5.89
C PRO A 215 15.33 -12.66 -4.41
N VAL A 216 16.14 -11.67 -4.02
CA VAL A 216 16.60 -11.41 -2.64
C VAL A 216 15.44 -11.28 -1.66
N THR A 217 14.34 -10.64 -2.05
CA THR A 217 13.21 -10.38 -1.13
C THR A 217 12.54 -11.68 -0.65
N TYR A 218 12.61 -12.75 -1.45
CA TYR A 218 11.99 -14.04 -1.11
C TYR A 218 12.83 -14.89 -0.15
N ILE A 219 14.12 -14.61 0.03
CA ILE A 219 15.04 -15.44 0.83
C ILE A 219 14.53 -15.59 2.27
N SER A 220 14.30 -14.47 2.98
CA SER A 220 13.98 -14.50 4.40
C SER A 220 12.67 -15.23 4.68
N ARG A 221 11.66 -15.05 3.82
CA ARG A 221 10.37 -15.73 3.92
C ARG A 221 10.51 -17.24 3.69
N ILE A 222 11.22 -17.65 2.64
CA ILE A 222 11.41 -19.08 2.32
C ILE A 222 12.25 -19.74 3.42
N ALA A 223 13.33 -19.09 3.87
CA ALA A 223 14.20 -19.58 4.93
C ALA A 223 13.42 -19.79 6.25
N SER A 224 12.61 -18.81 6.64
CA SER A 224 11.75 -18.92 7.83
C SER A 224 10.77 -20.08 7.73
N LYS A 225 10.08 -20.22 6.59
CA LYS A 225 9.10 -21.29 6.36
C LYS A 225 9.76 -22.68 6.26
N ALA A 226 10.98 -22.76 5.74
CA ALA A 226 11.78 -23.97 5.67
C ALA A 226 12.60 -24.26 6.96
N ARG A 227 12.49 -23.40 7.98
CA ARG A 227 13.23 -23.46 9.26
C ARG A 227 14.75 -23.56 9.06
N LEU A 228 15.29 -22.72 8.18
CA LEU A 228 16.73 -22.64 7.91
C LEU A 228 17.41 -21.70 8.91
N SER A 229 18.72 -21.90 9.10
CA SER A 229 19.51 -21.06 9.98
C SER A 229 19.83 -19.71 9.34
N GLY A 230 20.05 -18.67 10.16
CA GLY A 230 20.51 -17.37 9.67
C GLY A 230 21.86 -17.41 8.97
N LYS A 231 22.72 -18.41 9.27
CA LYS A 231 23.97 -18.65 8.53
C LYS A 231 23.69 -19.05 7.08
N THR A 232 22.75 -19.96 6.88
CA THR A 232 22.29 -20.40 5.56
C THR A 232 21.64 -19.25 4.78
N GLU A 233 20.89 -18.39 5.46
CA GLU A 233 20.26 -17.21 4.86
C GLU A 233 21.30 -16.21 4.34
N ARG A 234 22.30 -15.86 5.17
CA ARG A 234 23.41 -14.98 4.77
C ARG A 234 24.17 -15.53 3.57
N ARG A 235 24.48 -16.82 3.61
CA ARG A 235 25.16 -17.49 2.50
C ARG A 235 24.34 -17.46 1.20
N ALA A 236 23.01 -17.57 1.30
CA ALA A 236 22.15 -17.46 0.12
C ALA A 236 22.14 -16.04 -0.47
N PHE A 237 22.25 -15.00 0.34
CA PHE A 237 22.41 -13.63 -0.15
C PHE A 237 23.72 -13.46 -0.93
N GLU A 238 24.84 -13.97 -0.40
CA GLU A 238 26.14 -13.95 -1.08
C GLU A 238 26.09 -14.66 -2.45
N ILE A 239 25.45 -15.83 -2.50
CA ILE A 239 25.28 -16.59 -3.75
C ILE A 239 24.45 -15.80 -4.77
N LEU A 240 23.36 -15.16 -4.34
CA LEU A 240 22.54 -14.35 -5.26
C LEU A 240 23.28 -13.11 -5.76
N ASP A 241 24.08 -12.47 -4.91
CA ASP A 241 24.82 -11.28 -5.30
C ASP A 241 25.94 -11.62 -6.29
N ALA A 242 26.63 -12.74 -6.09
CA ALA A 242 27.66 -13.24 -7.01
C ALA A 242 27.12 -13.57 -8.42
N VAL A 243 25.84 -13.92 -8.53
CA VAL A 243 25.21 -14.36 -9.80
C VAL A 243 24.29 -13.27 -10.39
N LYS A 244 24.24 -12.10 -9.75
CA LYS A 244 23.45 -10.95 -10.19
C LYS A 244 23.90 -10.48 -11.58
N GLY A 245 22.94 -10.24 -12.47
CA GLY A 245 23.22 -9.81 -13.85
C GLY A 245 23.63 -10.91 -14.83
N SER A 246 23.69 -12.17 -14.38
CA SER A 246 24.00 -13.30 -15.29
C SER A 246 22.88 -13.52 -16.32
N ALA A 247 23.27 -13.64 -17.60
CA ALA A 247 22.34 -13.95 -18.68
C ALA A 247 21.64 -15.30 -18.49
N ALA A 248 22.32 -16.26 -17.85
CA ALA A 248 21.76 -17.56 -17.52
C ALA A 248 20.52 -17.46 -16.61
N LEU A 249 20.41 -16.44 -15.75
CA LEU A 249 19.27 -16.28 -14.85
C LEU A 249 18.15 -15.37 -15.39
N ALA A 250 18.37 -14.70 -16.53
CA ALA A 250 17.42 -13.78 -17.12
C ALA A 250 16.11 -14.48 -17.53
N GLY A 251 14.97 -13.80 -17.32
CA GLY A 251 13.63 -14.29 -17.69
C GLY A 251 13.08 -15.43 -16.83
N LYS A 252 13.81 -15.88 -15.80
CA LYS A 252 13.38 -16.96 -14.90
C LYS A 252 12.61 -16.40 -13.70
N ARG A 253 11.75 -17.23 -13.11
CA ARG A 253 10.93 -16.85 -11.95
C ARG A 253 11.83 -16.50 -10.75
N PRO A 254 11.74 -15.29 -10.18
CA PRO A 254 12.59 -14.85 -9.05
C PRO A 254 12.52 -15.77 -7.83
N ILE A 255 11.32 -16.23 -7.48
CA ILE A 255 11.09 -17.14 -6.35
C ILE A 255 11.86 -18.47 -6.51
N SER A 256 11.95 -18.97 -7.75
CA SER A 256 12.67 -20.22 -8.04
C SER A 256 14.18 -20.04 -7.95
N ILE A 257 14.69 -18.86 -8.28
CA ILE A 257 16.12 -18.51 -8.14
C ILE A 257 16.46 -18.40 -6.65
N ALA A 258 15.65 -17.70 -5.86
CA ALA A 258 15.84 -17.58 -4.41
C ALA A 258 15.82 -18.95 -3.70
N ALA A 259 14.86 -19.81 -4.05
CA ALA A 259 14.79 -21.17 -3.52
C ALA A 259 16.02 -22.02 -3.88
N ALA A 260 16.56 -21.87 -5.09
CA ALA A 260 17.76 -22.57 -5.53
C ALA A 260 19.03 -22.07 -4.83
N ALA A 261 19.16 -20.75 -4.62
CA ALA A 261 20.25 -20.18 -3.85
C ALA A 261 20.24 -20.66 -2.38
N LEU A 262 19.05 -20.70 -1.75
CA LEU A 262 18.88 -21.27 -0.41
C LEU A 262 19.25 -22.76 -0.34
N TYR A 263 18.93 -23.52 -1.39
CA TYR A 263 19.31 -24.93 -1.45
C TYR A 263 20.85 -25.09 -1.53
N LEU A 264 21.52 -24.34 -2.40
CA LEU A 264 22.99 -24.36 -2.49
C LEU A 264 23.64 -23.92 -1.17
N ALA A 265 23.16 -22.82 -0.58
CA ALA A 265 23.63 -22.36 0.71
C ALA A 265 23.45 -23.41 1.82
N SER A 266 22.37 -24.19 1.78
CA SER A 266 22.13 -25.23 2.77
C SER A 266 23.10 -26.41 2.67
N LEU A 267 23.66 -26.66 1.48
CA LEU A 267 24.73 -27.64 1.27
C LEU A 267 26.05 -27.12 1.84
N ASP A 268 26.37 -25.82 1.60
CA ASP A 268 27.59 -25.18 2.11
C ASP A 268 27.63 -25.11 3.65
N THR A 269 26.49 -24.88 4.30
CA THR A 269 26.41 -24.69 5.76
C THR A 269 25.98 -25.93 6.53
N GLU A 270 25.98 -27.11 5.91
CA GLU A 270 25.50 -28.39 6.50
C GLU A 270 24.07 -28.31 7.11
N GLY A 271 23.22 -27.43 6.57
CA GLY A 271 21.90 -27.10 7.14
C GLY A 271 20.81 -28.17 6.98
N GLY A 272 21.16 -29.34 6.43
CA GLY A 272 20.29 -30.53 6.32
C GLY A 272 18.98 -30.31 5.55
N ALA A 273 18.89 -29.28 4.70
CA ALA A 273 17.66 -28.96 3.99
C ALA A 273 17.51 -29.79 2.70
N THR A 274 16.47 -30.61 2.64
CA THR A 274 16.16 -31.35 1.41
C THR A 274 15.54 -30.43 0.36
N GLN A 275 15.73 -30.75 -0.91
CA GLN A 275 15.08 -30.05 -2.02
C GLN A 275 13.55 -30.03 -1.86
N LEU A 276 12.97 -31.11 -1.32
CA LEU A 276 11.54 -31.22 -1.02
C LEU A 276 11.09 -30.18 0.02
N ARG A 277 11.86 -29.98 1.10
CA ARG A 277 11.53 -29.02 2.16
C ARG A 277 11.53 -27.59 1.63
N ILE A 278 12.55 -27.22 0.86
CA ILE A 278 12.64 -25.87 0.27
C ILE A 278 11.59 -25.68 -0.83
N ALA A 279 11.33 -26.70 -1.64
CA ALA A 279 10.27 -26.70 -2.66
C ALA A 279 8.89 -26.45 -2.05
N ALA A 280 8.57 -27.11 -0.94
CA ALA A 280 7.31 -26.90 -0.22
C ALA A 280 7.22 -25.48 0.36
N ALA A 281 8.32 -24.94 0.90
CA ALA A 281 8.35 -23.58 1.43
C ALA A 281 8.15 -22.52 0.33
N ALA A 282 8.88 -22.66 -0.79
CA ALA A 282 8.87 -21.74 -1.92
C ALA A 282 7.75 -21.98 -2.94
N GLU A 283 6.95 -23.04 -2.76
CA GLU A 283 5.79 -23.36 -3.59
C GLU A 283 6.16 -23.62 -5.06
N VAL A 284 7.31 -24.26 -5.25
CA VAL A 284 7.84 -24.65 -6.55
C VAL A 284 8.06 -26.16 -6.58
N THR A 285 8.21 -26.74 -7.77
CA THR A 285 8.52 -28.17 -7.87
C THR A 285 10.00 -28.43 -7.53
N PRO A 286 10.34 -29.56 -6.91
CA PRO A 286 11.73 -29.93 -6.60
C PRO A 286 12.63 -29.95 -7.84
N ILE A 287 12.07 -30.41 -8.98
CA ILE A 287 12.77 -30.43 -10.27
C ILE A 287 13.17 -29.01 -10.70
N THR A 288 12.33 -28.00 -10.41
CA THR A 288 12.65 -26.60 -10.70
C THR A 288 13.85 -26.14 -9.87
N ILE A 289 13.87 -26.44 -8.57
CA ILE A 289 15.01 -26.11 -7.70
C ILE A 289 16.28 -26.78 -8.23
N ARG A 290 16.22 -28.07 -8.58
CA ARG A 290 17.37 -28.81 -9.11
C ARG A 290 17.92 -28.15 -10.38
N LYS A 291 17.06 -27.85 -11.37
CA LYS A 291 17.48 -27.20 -12.61
C LYS A 291 18.10 -25.83 -12.38
N ARG A 292 17.49 -25.00 -11.53
CA ARG A 292 18.01 -23.66 -11.20
C ARG A 292 19.32 -23.73 -10.41
N SER A 293 19.46 -24.67 -9.47
CA SER A 293 20.68 -24.84 -8.69
C SER A 293 21.89 -25.23 -9.55
N LEU A 294 21.68 -26.10 -10.55
CA LEU A 294 22.72 -26.44 -11.53
C LEU A 294 23.17 -25.20 -12.31
N GLU A 295 22.23 -24.41 -12.83
CA GLU A 295 22.53 -23.18 -13.57
C GLU A 295 23.23 -22.12 -12.72
N ILE A 296 22.88 -21.98 -11.43
CA ILE A 296 23.59 -21.09 -10.51
C ILE A 296 25.02 -21.61 -10.29
N SER A 297 25.20 -22.92 -10.07
CA SER A 297 26.53 -23.51 -9.89
C SER A 297 27.44 -23.41 -11.12
N THR A 298 26.89 -23.44 -12.34
CA THR A 298 27.69 -23.26 -13.56
C THR A 298 28.19 -21.82 -13.63
N VAL A 299 27.34 -20.84 -13.33
CA VAL A 299 27.75 -19.43 -13.34
C VAL A 299 28.79 -19.16 -12.25
N LEU A 300 28.63 -19.71 -11.04
CA LEU A 300 29.63 -19.57 -9.97
C LEU A 300 31.00 -20.15 -10.35
N LYS A 301 31.05 -21.22 -11.16
CA LYS A 301 32.31 -21.78 -11.66
C LYS A 301 32.95 -20.93 -12.75
N GLU A 302 32.14 -20.29 -13.59
CA GLU A 302 32.58 -19.42 -14.67
C GLU A 302 33.02 -18.03 -14.19
N SER A 303 32.66 -17.65 -12.95
CA SER A 303 32.99 -16.37 -12.32
C SER A 303 33.94 -16.52 -11.12
N PRO A 304 35.22 -16.91 -11.30
CA PRO A 304 36.18 -17.08 -10.20
C PRO A 304 36.65 -15.78 -9.53
N LYS A 305 35.93 -14.66 -9.65
CA LYS A 305 36.33 -13.35 -9.10
C LYS A 305 35.39 -12.90 -7.98
N ALA A 306 35.56 -13.49 -6.79
CA ALA A 306 35.18 -12.88 -5.51
C ALA A 306 35.77 -13.61 -4.26
N ALA A 307 36.82 -14.43 -4.42
CA ALA A 307 37.41 -15.19 -3.29
C ALA A 307 38.80 -14.66 -2.86
N SER A 308 39.21 -13.47 -3.30
CA SER A 308 40.46 -12.85 -2.87
C SER A 308 40.35 -11.34 -2.85
N GLN A 309 39.82 -10.81 -1.75
CA GLN A 309 40.16 -9.52 -1.15
C GLN A 309 39.64 -9.50 0.29
#